data_AF-A0A848M8Q6-F1
#
_entry.id   AF-A0A848M8Q6-F1
#
_cell.length_a   1.000
_cell.length_b   1.000
_cell.length_c   1.000
_cell.angle_alpha   90.00
_cell.angle_beta   90.00
_cell.angle_gamma   90.00
#
_symmetry.space_group_name_H-M   'P 1'
#
loop_
_entity.id
_entity.type
_entity.pdbx_description
1 polymer ?
#
loop_
_entity_poly.entity_id
_entity_poly.type
_entity_poly.pdbx_seq_one_letter_code
_entity_poly.pdbx_strand_id
1 'polypeptide(L)'
;MVRNHINKMLDELPEKELSPIFWAVREIYDRFQFQIRFQEKGVVVSEMESRSQALIEQWDRSFTAQISEEVKSAIHYEQYKWHIFSFEIQECLQGNAAREAFDHIPKDDVYVMYQNKPNVQLYKNAQHILAEDFDTEQDIYIFDQSFKWTYIHTHEDMCGPYFYQAGNKRTGRDGEEG
;
A
#
# COMPACT_ATOMS: atom_id res chain seq x y z
N MET A 1 12.55 34.73 -1.51
CA MET A 1 12.77 35.09 -0.09
C MET A 1 13.02 33.93 0.87
N VAL A 2 12.79 32.65 0.54
CA VAL A 2 13.43 31.52 1.28
C VAL A 2 14.41 30.77 0.37
N ARG A 3 14.00 30.47 -0.86
CA ARG A 3 14.84 29.86 -1.91
C ARG A 3 16.22 30.51 -2.06
N ASN A 4 16.30 31.84 -2.17
CA ASN A 4 17.58 32.52 -2.36
C ASN A 4 18.54 32.36 -1.15
N HIS A 5 18.00 32.30 0.08
CA HIS A 5 18.82 32.06 1.27
C HIS A 5 19.32 30.61 1.31
N ILE A 6 18.46 29.65 0.96
CA ILE A 6 18.85 28.24 0.81
C ILE A 6 19.95 28.09 -0.23
N ASN A 7 19.77 28.63 -1.44
CA ASN A 7 20.76 28.52 -2.51
C ASN A 7 22.12 29.08 -2.08
N LYS A 8 22.14 30.26 -1.45
CA LYS A 8 23.39 30.84 -0.95
C LYS A 8 24.10 29.93 0.07
N MET A 9 23.36 29.31 0.99
CA MET A 9 23.94 28.36 1.93
C MET A 9 24.49 27.12 1.23
N LEU A 10 23.78 26.59 0.22
CA LEU A 10 24.23 25.43 -0.54
C LEU A 10 25.52 25.73 -1.33
N ASP A 11 25.64 26.93 -1.90
CA ASP A 11 26.84 27.37 -2.65
C ASP A 11 28.10 27.47 -1.76
N GLU A 12 27.92 27.69 -0.45
CA GLU A 12 29.02 27.85 0.52
C GLU A 12 29.45 26.51 1.19
N LEU A 13 28.67 25.43 1.04
CA LEU A 13 28.92 24.13 1.67
C LEU A 13 29.80 23.22 0.79
N PRO A 14 30.76 22.47 1.36
CA PRO A 14 31.49 21.46 0.61
C PRO A 14 30.64 20.22 0.36
N GLU A 15 30.92 19.48 -0.72
CA GLU A 15 30.14 18.32 -1.21
C GLU A 15 29.77 17.30 -0.12
N LYS A 16 30.68 17.02 0.81
CA LYS A 16 30.45 16.09 1.92
C LYS A 16 29.28 16.49 2.83
N GLU A 17 29.04 17.80 2.98
CA GLU A 17 27.93 18.34 3.77
C GLU A 17 26.65 18.44 2.93
N LEU A 18 26.76 18.51 1.59
CA LEU A 18 25.61 18.52 0.68
C LEU A 18 24.94 17.15 0.56
N SER A 19 25.69 16.04 0.68
CA SER A 19 25.15 14.69 0.58
C SER A 19 23.97 14.40 1.54
N PRO A 20 24.09 14.59 2.88
CA PRO A 20 22.95 14.38 3.78
C PRO A 20 21.79 15.36 3.53
N ILE A 21 22.08 16.58 3.08
CA ILE A 21 21.06 17.59 2.74
C ILE A 21 20.28 17.14 1.50
N PHE A 22 20.96 16.62 0.48
CA PHE A 22 20.32 16.09 -0.73
C PHE A 22 19.30 15.02 -0.39
N TRP A 23 19.66 14.06 0.48
CA TRP A 23 18.72 13.01 0.89
C TRP A 23 17.51 13.56 1.64
N ALA A 24 17.70 14.53 2.54
CA ALA A 24 16.59 15.18 3.25
C ALA A 24 15.67 15.96 2.29
N VAL A 25 16.22 16.71 1.33
CA VAL A 25 15.45 17.44 0.33
C VAL A 25 14.77 16.52 -0.67
N ARG A 26 15.40 15.38 -0.99
CA ARG A 26 14.81 14.35 -1.84
C ARG A 26 13.59 13.71 -1.17
N GLU A 27 13.67 13.35 0.12
CA GLU A 27 12.54 12.76 0.86
C GLU A 27 11.31 13.70 0.92
N ILE A 28 11.51 14.90 1.49
CA ILE A 28 11.11 16.16 0.85
C ILE A 28 10.18 16.11 -0.38
N TYR A 29 10.87 16.20 -1.50
CA TYR A 29 10.35 16.29 -2.84
C TYR A 29 9.54 15.06 -3.24
N ASP A 30 10.05 13.85 -2.99
CA ASP A 30 9.41 12.59 -3.37
C ASP A 30 8.04 12.45 -2.69
N ARG A 31 7.94 12.79 -1.39
CA ARG A 31 6.66 12.84 -0.67
C ARG A 31 5.71 13.88 -1.25
N PHE A 32 6.21 15.06 -1.61
CA PHE A 32 5.40 16.10 -2.23
C PHE A 32 4.89 15.66 -3.62
N GLN A 33 5.75 15.07 -4.45
CA GLN A 33 5.37 14.54 -5.77
C GLN A 33 4.32 13.42 -5.65
N PHE A 34 4.47 12.52 -4.67
CA PHE A 34 3.47 11.50 -4.38
C PHE A 34 2.09 12.12 -4.09
N GLN A 35 2.02 13.13 -3.22
CA GLN A 35 0.75 13.81 -2.91
C GLN A 35 0.15 14.53 -4.12
N ILE A 36 0.98 15.20 -4.94
CA ILE A 36 0.51 15.91 -6.13
C ILE A 36 -0.11 14.96 -7.16
N ARG A 37 0.45 13.76 -7.37
CA ARG A 37 -0.11 12.77 -8.30
C ARG A 37 -1.58 12.44 -7.99
N PHE A 38 -1.93 12.29 -6.72
CA PHE A 38 -3.32 12.07 -6.30
C PHE A 38 -4.18 13.32 -6.48
N GLN A 39 -3.65 14.49 -6.14
CA GLN A 39 -4.37 15.75 -6.31
C GLN A 39 -4.71 16.03 -7.79
N GLU A 40 -3.78 15.76 -8.71
CA GLU A 40 -3.99 15.88 -10.16
C GLU A 40 -5.08 14.93 -10.68
N LYS A 41 -5.24 13.78 -10.02
CA LYS A 41 -6.32 12.82 -10.27
C LYS A 41 -7.65 13.19 -9.59
N GLY A 42 -7.71 14.33 -8.89
CA GLY A 42 -8.90 14.77 -8.15
C GLY A 42 -9.16 14.03 -6.85
N VAL A 43 -8.18 13.25 -6.38
CA VAL A 43 -8.25 12.48 -5.14
C VAL A 43 -8.05 13.41 -3.96
N VAL A 44 -8.90 13.26 -2.94
CA VAL A 44 -8.77 14.00 -1.67
C VAL A 44 -8.30 13.04 -0.59
N VAL A 45 -7.11 13.28 -0.06
CA VAL A 45 -6.51 12.47 1.00
C VAL A 45 -6.78 13.11 2.36
N SER A 46 -7.25 12.31 3.32
CA SER A 46 -7.48 12.73 4.71
C SER A 46 -7.05 11.64 5.68
N GLU A 47 -6.57 12.02 6.87
CA GLU A 47 -6.17 11.06 7.89
C GLU A 47 -7.37 10.63 8.75
N MET A 48 -7.44 9.34 9.06
CA MET A 48 -8.50 8.74 9.88
C MET A 48 -8.05 8.61 11.34
N GLU A 49 -7.50 9.68 11.92
CA GLU A 49 -6.86 9.68 13.25
C GLU A 49 -7.62 8.85 14.30
N SER A 50 -8.88 9.19 14.57
CA SER A 50 -9.68 8.53 15.62
C SER A 50 -10.15 7.11 15.28
N ARG A 51 -10.07 6.71 14.00
CA ARG A 51 -10.53 5.41 13.51
C ARG A 51 -9.40 4.48 13.06
N SER A 52 -8.17 4.98 12.98
CA SER A 52 -7.03 4.26 12.37
C SER A 52 -6.82 2.90 13.02
N GLN A 53 -6.73 2.86 14.35
CA GLN A 53 -6.55 1.60 15.09
C GLN A 53 -7.68 0.60 14.80
N ALA A 54 -8.94 1.04 14.87
CA ALA A 54 -10.09 0.18 14.62
C ALA A 54 -10.13 -0.33 13.16
N LEU A 55 -9.71 0.50 12.19
CA LEU A 55 -9.62 0.13 10.78
C LEU A 55 -8.50 -0.89 10.53
N ILE A 56 -7.32 -0.73 11.15
CA ILE A 56 -6.20 -1.68 11.06
C ILE A 56 -6.63 -3.04 11.62
N GLU A 57 -7.25 -3.06 12.80
CA GLU A 57 -7.76 -4.31 13.41
C GLU A 57 -8.89 -4.93 12.57
N GLN A 58 -9.74 -4.11 11.96
CA GLN A 58 -10.81 -4.60 11.09
C GLN A 58 -10.24 -5.18 9.79
N TRP A 59 -9.21 -4.58 9.22
CA TRP A 59 -8.46 -5.14 8.09
C TRP A 59 -7.91 -6.52 8.46
N ASP A 60 -7.23 -6.60 9.61
CA ASP A 60 -6.64 -7.85 10.10
C ASP A 60 -7.67 -8.97 10.24
N ARG A 61 -8.80 -8.68 10.92
CA ARG A 61 -9.90 -9.64 11.06
C ARG A 61 -10.52 -10.03 9.72
N SER A 62 -10.71 -9.08 8.81
CA SER A 62 -11.44 -9.35 7.56
C SER A 62 -10.65 -10.25 6.61
N PHE A 63 -9.33 -10.06 6.55
CA PHE A 63 -8.47 -10.77 5.62
C PHE A 63 -7.75 -11.97 6.20
N THR A 64 -7.74 -12.15 7.54
CA THR A 64 -7.03 -13.26 8.20
C THR A 64 -7.88 -14.09 9.16
N ALA A 65 -9.21 -13.90 9.22
CA ALA A 65 -10.08 -14.60 10.19
C ALA A 65 -9.97 -16.14 10.19
N GLN A 66 -9.58 -16.75 9.06
CA GLN A 66 -9.46 -18.21 8.92
C GLN A 66 -8.05 -18.74 9.25
N ILE A 67 -7.09 -17.85 9.54
CA ILE A 67 -5.69 -18.20 9.78
C ILE A 67 -5.45 -18.24 11.29
N SER A 68 -5.00 -19.39 11.79
CA SER A 68 -4.72 -19.55 13.22
C SER A 68 -3.48 -18.77 13.66
N GLU A 69 -3.39 -18.46 14.95
CA GLU A 69 -2.25 -17.73 15.51
C GLU A 69 -0.93 -18.53 15.41
N GLU A 70 -1.00 -19.87 15.45
CA GLU A 70 0.16 -20.73 15.22
C GLU A 70 0.71 -20.58 13.79
N VAL A 71 -0.18 -20.52 12.80
CA VAL A 71 0.21 -20.29 11.40
C VAL A 71 0.78 -18.88 11.23
N LYS A 72 0.13 -17.86 11.80
CA LYS A 72 0.62 -16.47 11.79
C LYS A 72 2.02 -16.35 12.39
N SER A 73 2.26 -17.01 13.52
CA SER A 73 3.59 -17.02 14.15
C SER A 73 4.64 -17.73 13.27
N ALA A 74 4.29 -18.85 12.65
CA ALA A 74 5.21 -19.62 11.80
C ALA A 74 5.67 -18.87 10.55
N ILE A 75 4.87 -17.92 10.06
CA ILE A 75 5.20 -17.07 8.91
C ILE A 75 5.68 -15.68 9.32
N HIS A 76 5.93 -15.42 10.61
CA HIS A 76 6.34 -14.10 11.11
C HIS A 76 5.37 -12.97 10.72
N TYR A 77 4.07 -13.22 10.80
CA TYR A 77 3.01 -12.29 10.39
C TYR A 77 3.07 -10.93 11.12
N GLU A 78 3.56 -10.91 12.35
CA GLU A 78 3.75 -9.68 13.12
C GLU A 78 4.77 -8.72 12.49
N GLN A 79 5.72 -9.23 11.70
CA GLN A 79 6.71 -8.41 11.00
C GLN A 79 6.09 -7.78 9.75
N TYR A 80 5.46 -8.60 8.91
CA TYR A 80 4.81 -8.16 7.68
C TYR A 80 3.48 -8.89 7.46
N LYS A 81 2.38 -8.14 7.40
CA LYS A 81 1.05 -8.74 7.21
C LYS A 81 0.90 -9.41 5.84
N TRP A 82 1.65 -8.96 4.84
CA TRP A 82 1.66 -9.58 3.51
C TRP A 82 2.28 -10.97 3.47
N HIS A 83 2.91 -11.45 4.56
CA HIS A 83 3.42 -12.82 4.65
C HIS A 83 2.34 -13.89 4.45
N ILE A 84 1.07 -13.61 4.76
CA ILE A 84 -0.03 -14.56 4.46
C ILE A 84 -0.14 -14.89 2.96
N PHE A 85 0.35 -14.00 2.09
CA PHE A 85 0.32 -14.15 0.64
C PHE A 85 1.65 -14.72 0.11
N SER A 86 2.80 -14.23 0.58
CA SER A 86 4.10 -14.73 0.13
C SER A 86 4.38 -16.17 0.56
N PHE A 87 3.86 -16.59 1.71
CA PHE A 87 3.90 -17.98 2.19
C PHE A 87 2.73 -18.84 1.67
N GLU A 88 1.92 -18.30 0.75
CA GLU A 88 0.81 -19.00 0.08
C GLU A 88 -0.25 -19.56 1.05
N ILE A 89 -0.37 -19.01 2.26
CA ILE A 89 -1.40 -19.38 3.23
C ILE A 89 -2.80 -19.04 2.69
N GLN A 90 -2.89 -17.96 1.91
CA GLN A 90 -4.12 -17.52 1.28
C GLN A 90 -3.93 -17.29 -0.23
N GLU A 91 -4.75 -17.97 -1.04
CA GLU A 91 -4.71 -17.81 -2.51
C GLU A 91 -5.08 -16.37 -2.88
N CYS A 92 -4.23 -15.74 -3.71
CA CYS A 92 -4.39 -14.38 -4.18
C CYS A 92 -3.78 -14.22 -5.58
N LEU A 93 -4.07 -13.10 -6.24
CA LEU A 93 -3.34 -12.69 -7.44
C LEU A 93 -2.02 -12.05 -7.03
N GLN A 94 -1.00 -12.20 -7.87
CA GLN A 94 0.35 -11.68 -7.61
C GLN A 94 0.93 -11.00 -8.85
N GLY A 95 1.90 -10.10 -8.67
CA GLY A 95 2.61 -9.44 -9.76
C GLY A 95 1.67 -8.67 -10.69
N ASN A 96 1.85 -8.80 -12.00
CA ASN A 96 1.02 -8.10 -12.99
C ASN A 96 -0.47 -8.46 -12.88
N ALA A 97 -0.82 -9.70 -12.53
CA ALA A 97 -2.22 -10.08 -12.35
C ALA A 97 -2.87 -9.35 -11.15
N ALA A 98 -2.09 -9.09 -10.09
CA ALA A 98 -2.56 -8.27 -8.97
C ALA A 98 -2.74 -6.80 -9.36
N ARG A 99 -1.78 -6.25 -10.12
CA ARG A 99 -1.85 -4.87 -10.63
C ARG A 99 -3.06 -4.67 -11.52
N GLU A 100 -3.25 -5.56 -12.49
CA GLU A 100 -4.41 -5.54 -13.40
C GLU A 100 -5.73 -5.63 -12.63
N ALA A 101 -5.84 -6.52 -11.65
CA ALA A 101 -7.05 -6.63 -10.82
C ALA A 101 -7.30 -5.35 -10.01
N PHE A 102 -6.26 -4.76 -9.43
CA PHE A 102 -6.36 -3.50 -8.71
C PHE A 102 -6.76 -2.33 -9.62
N ASP A 103 -6.22 -2.23 -10.82
CA ASP A 103 -6.53 -1.14 -11.76
C ASP A 103 -7.99 -1.18 -12.20
N HIS A 104 -8.52 -2.38 -12.46
CA HIS A 104 -9.87 -2.58 -13.01
C HIS A 104 -10.98 -2.67 -11.96
N ILE A 105 -10.67 -2.94 -10.69
CA ILE A 105 -11.73 -3.00 -9.67
C ILE A 105 -12.33 -1.59 -9.44
N PRO A 106 -13.66 -1.45 -9.30
CA PRO A 106 -14.27 -0.17 -8.96
C PRO A 106 -13.77 0.34 -7.60
N LYS A 107 -13.32 1.60 -7.58
CA LYS A 107 -12.75 2.29 -6.42
C LYS A 107 -13.42 3.66 -6.27
N ASP A 108 -14.48 3.76 -5.48
CA ASP A 108 -15.06 5.09 -5.19
C ASP A 108 -14.18 5.83 -4.20
N ASP A 109 -13.95 5.20 -3.04
CA ASP A 109 -13.07 5.66 -1.98
C ASP A 109 -12.30 4.45 -1.44
N VAL A 110 -11.05 4.65 -1.06
CA VAL A 110 -10.19 3.57 -0.52
C VAL A 110 -9.51 4.00 0.77
N TYR A 111 -9.24 3.02 1.63
CA TYR A 111 -8.35 3.18 2.77
C TYR A 111 -6.93 2.79 2.36
N VAL A 112 -5.95 3.51 2.91
CA VAL A 112 -4.53 3.29 2.69
C VAL A 112 -3.81 3.28 4.03
N MET A 113 -2.99 2.26 4.29
CA MET A 113 -2.15 2.18 5.50
C MET A 113 -0.77 1.61 5.15
N TYR A 114 0.21 1.87 6.00
CA TYR A 114 1.55 1.28 5.89
C TYR A 114 1.79 0.31 7.05
N GLN A 115 2.52 -0.78 6.82
CA GLN A 115 2.81 -1.82 7.82
C GLN A 115 3.21 -1.25 9.19
N ASN A 116 4.12 -0.28 9.19
CA ASN A 116 4.78 0.25 10.39
C ASN A 116 4.27 1.64 10.80
N LYS A 117 3.06 2.01 10.38
CA LYS A 117 2.47 3.31 10.69
C LYS A 117 1.11 3.12 11.37
N PRO A 118 0.85 3.82 12.49
CA PRO A 118 -0.39 3.65 13.27
C PRO A 118 -1.60 4.37 12.65
N ASN A 119 -1.43 4.99 11.48
CA ASN A 119 -2.44 5.82 10.84
C ASN A 119 -2.96 5.21 9.54
N VAL A 120 -4.26 5.37 9.33
CA VAL A 120 -4.96 5.02 8.09
C VAL A 120 -5.38 6.32 7.42
N GLN A 121 -5.17 6.40 6.12
CA GLN A 121 -5.64 7.50 5.28
C GLN A 121 -6.87 7.07 4.50
N LEU A 122 -7.80 7.99 4.29
CA LEU A 122 -8.93 7.85 3.38
C LEU A 122 -8.64 8.67 2.11
N TYR A 123 -8.63 7.98 0.97
CA TYR A 123 -8.49 8.55 -0.36
C TYR A 123 -9.88 8.58 -0.98
N LYS A 124 -10.46 9.78 -1.11
CA LYS A 124 -11.76 9.98 -1.75
C LYS A 124 -11.62 10.24 -3.24
N ASN A 125 -12.61 9.84 -4.03
CA ASN A 125 -12.60 9.92 -5.50
C ASN A 125 -11.44 9.11 -6.11
N ALA A 126 -11.29 7.87 -5.65
CA ALA A 126 -10.19 6.97 -5.98
C ALA A 126 -10.33 6.26 -7.35
N GLN A 127 -11.28 6.68 -8.21
CA GLN A 127 -11.63 5.93 -9.42
C GLN A 127 -10.47 5.82 -10.42
N HIS A 128 -9.55 6.78 -10.39
CA HIS A 128 -8.42 6.88 -11.31
C HIS A 128 -7.07 6.50 -10.68
N ILE A 129 -7.09 5.99 -9.45
CA ILE A 129 -5.90 5.44 -8.81
C ILE A 129 -5.52 4.12 -9.50
N LEU A 130 -4.25 3.98 -9.83
CA LEU A 130 -3.65 2.83 -10.48
C LEU A 130 -2.54 2.24 -9.60
N ALA A 131 -2.17 0.99 -9.84
CA ALA A 131 -1.09 0.30 -9.14
C ALA A 131 0.23 1.08 -9.24
N GLU A 132 0.50 1.67 -10.41
CA GLU A 132 1.72 2.46 -10.67
C GLU A 132 1.86 3.70 -9.80
N ASP A 133 0.76 4.23 -9.25
CA ASP A 133 0.82 5.38 -8.34
C ASP A 133 1.59 5.05 -7.05
N PHE A 134 1.69 3.76 -6.72
CA PHE A 134 2.30 3.24 -5.50
C PHE A 134 3.65 2.57 -5.72
N ASP A 135 4.23 2.61 -6.93
CA ASP A 135 5.51 1.93 -7.23
C ASP A 135 6.70 2.48 -6.42
N THR A 136 6.58 3.71 -5.90
CA THR A 136 7.59 4.32 -5.02
C THR A 136 7.37 4.00 -3.54
N GLU A 137 6.26 3.35 -3.20
CA GLU A 137 5.85 3.07 -1.84
C GLU A 137 6.24 1.65 -1.42
N GLN A 138 6.37 1.46 -0.11
CA GLN A 138 6.86 0.22 0.47
C GLN A 138 5.95 -0.22 1.61
N ASP A 139 5.60 -1.51 1.62
CA ASP A 139 4.71 -2.15 2.60
C ASP A 139 3.40 -1.39 2.82
N ILE A 140 2.77 -1.02 1.70
CA ILE A 140 1.53 -0.25 1.65
C ILE A 140 0.34 -1.15 1.32
N TYR A 141 -0.76 -0.95 2.05
CA TYR A 141 -1.99 -1.73 1.97
C TYR A 141 -3.13 -0.80 1.57
N ILE A 142 -3.79 -1.12 0.46
CA ILE A 142 -4.93 -0.37 -0.08
C ILE A 142 -6.14 -1.30 -0.06
N PHE A 143 -7.27 -0.85 0.50
CA PHE A 143 -8.46 -1.70 0.65
C PHE A 143 -9.76 -0.89 0.57
N ASP A 144 -10.85 -1.55 0.20
CA ASP A 144 -12.15 -0.88 0.15
C ASP A 144 -12.77 -0.69 1.53
N GLN A 145 -13.71 0.25 1.63
CA GLN A 145 -14.40 0.54 2.88
C GLN A 145 -15.25 -0.62 3.41
N SER A 146 -15.62 -1.58 2.57
CA SER A 146 -16.38 -2.76 2.98
C SER A 146 -15.48 -3.98 3.27
N PHE A 147 -14.15 -3.83 3.21
CA PHE A 147 -13.18 -4.90 3.48
C PHE A 147 -13.40 -6.16 2.63
N LYS A 148 -13.79 -5.98 1.37
CA LYS A 148 -14.00 -7.05 0.38
C LYS A 148 -12.75 -7.34 -0.41
N TRP A 149 -11.83 -6.40 -0.57
CA TRP A 149 -10.56 -6.62 -1.25
C TRP A 149 -9.44 -5.79 -0.63
N THR A 150 -8.21 -6.28 -0.84
CA THR A 150 -6.98 -5.57 -0.47
C THR A 150 -5.94 -5.75 -1.57
N TYR A 151 -5.28 -4.67 -1.94
CA TYR A 151 -4.08 -4.62 -2.75
C TYR A 151 -2.90 -4.26 -1.86
N ILE A 152 -1.75 -4.91 -2.07
CA ILE A 152 -0.58 -4.72 -1.23
C ILE A 152 0.66 -4.61 -2.10
N HIS A 153 1.41 -3.53 -1.93
CA HIS A 153 2.71 -3.34 -2.57
C HIS A 153 3.79 -3.45 -1.48
N THR A 154 4.73 -4.37 -1.68
CA THR A 154 5.77 -4.71 -0.69
C THR A 154 7.03 -3.86 -0.92
N HIS A 155 7.98 -3.94 -0.01
CA HIS A 155 9.33 -3.41 -0.21
C HIS A 155 10.28 -4.38 -0.93
N GLU A 156 9.84 -5.62 -1.20
CA GLU A 156 10.68 -6.69 -1.75
C GLU A 156 10.35 -6.93 -3.23
N ASP A 157 11.32 -6.67 -4.12
CA ASP A 157 11.14 -6.82 -5.57
C ASP A 157 10.68 -8.22 -6.02
N MET A 158 10.97 -9.24 -5.20
CA MET A 158 10.62 -10.64 -5.49
C MET A 158 9.26 -11.06 -4.90
N CYS A 159 8.59 -10.20 -4.14
CA CYS A 159 7.34 -10.53 -3.46
C CYS A 159 6.22 -9.54 -3.83
N GLY A 160 5.16 -10.05 -4.43
CA GLY A 160 3.99 -9.27 -4.77
C GLY A 160 4.16 -8.43 -6.05
N PRO A 161 3.43 -7.31 -6.19
CA PRO A 161 2.31 -6.92 -5.33
C PRO A 161 1.23 -8.00 -5.27
N TYR A 162 0.38 -7.96 -4.24
CA TYR A 162 -0.67 -8.95 -4.00
C TYR A 162 -2.04 -8.30 -4.14
N PHE A 163 -3.01 -9.03 -4.70
CA PHE A 163 -4.41 -8.64 -4.70
C PHE A 163 -5.27 -9.80 -4.22
N TYR A 164 -6.00 -9.57 -3.14
CA TYR A 164 -6.93 -10.54 -2.57
C TYR A 164 -8.35 -9.97 -2.55
N GLN A 165 -9.33 -10.79 -2.88
CA GLN A 165 -10.75 -10.45 -2.81
C GLN A 165 -11.53 -11.55 -2.06
N ALA A 166 -12.10 -11.17 -0.93
CA ALA A 166 -12.94 -12.01 -0.11
C ALA A 166 -14.20 -12.42 -0.91
N GLY A 167 -14.36 -13.72 -1.14
CA GLY A 167 -15.49 -14.27 -1.88
C GLY A 167 -15.17 -14.84 -3.26
N ASN A 168 -13.91 -14.73 -3.73
CA ASN A 168 -13.48 -15.44 -4.93
C ASN A 168 -13.20 -16.93 -4.61
N LYS A 169 -14.23 -17.65 -4.17
CA LYS A 169 -14.21 -19.12 -4.26
C LYS A 169 -14.22 -19.42 -5.75
N ARG A 170 -13.06 -19.74 -6.33
CA ARG A 170 -13.03 -20.52 -7.56
C ARG A 170 -13.86 -21.76 -7.28
N THR A 171 -15.05 -21.82 -7.86
CA THR A 171 -15.74 -23.09 -8.01
C THR A 171 -14.81 -23.94 -8.87
N GLY A 172 -14.22 -24.96 -8.26
CA GLY A 172 -13.54 -25.99 -9.02
C GLY A 172 -14.52 -26.50 -10.07
N ARG A 173 -14.17 -26.34 -11.34
CA ARG A 173 -14.69 -27.24 -12.36
C ARG A 173 -13.89 -28.52 -12.23
N ASP A 174 -14.27 -29.33 -11.24
CA ASP A 174 -14.31 -30.76 -11.45
C ASP A 174 -15.59 -31.02 -12.24
N GLY A 175 -15.40 -31.40 -13.50
CA GLY A 175 -16.42 -31.78 -14.44
C GLY A 175 -15.80 -32.83 -15.36
N GLU A 176 -15.85 -34.06 -14.86
CA GLU A 176 -15.49 -35.32 -15.51
C GLU A 176 -16.08 -35.47 -16.92
N GLU A 177 -15.31 -36.22 -17.72
CA GLU A 177 -15.74 -37.19 -18.72
C GLU A 177 -16.53 -36.73 -19.97
N GLY A 178 -15.84 -36.90 -21.11
CA GLY A 178 -16.37 -37.13 -22.45
C GLY A 178 -15.29 -37.78 -23.31
#